data_AF-A0A679HJE4-F1
#
_entry.id   AF-A0A679HJE4-F1
#
_cell.length_a   1.000
_cell.length_b   1.000
_cell.length_c   1.000
_cell.angle_alpha   90.00
_cell.angle_beta   90.00
_cell.angle_gamma   90.00
#
_symmetry.space_group_name_H-M   'P 1'
#
loop_
_entity.id
_entity.type
_entity.pdbx_description
1 polymer ?
#
loop_
_entity_poly.entity_id
_entity_poly.type
_entity_poly.pdbx_seq_one_letter_code
_entity_poly.pdbx_strand_id
1 'polypeptide(L)'
;MRLVGRAGLCVLLTWWGLVLSIGSIEGNDAGESFLHHVNLPFHEAGHLLFMPFGQLLMFAGGSLGQVLMPLICAGTLLIRTRDPFGASVALWWVAENCLDIAPYVNDARSLELVLLGGVTGKETDGHDWNNILTMLGWLQHDHRLAQAIHYTGIVLMGLSLLWGAVLLVRHYRRYQAMTVPSPDGRVS
;
A
#
# COMPACT_ATOMS: atom_id res chain seq x y z
N MET A 1 -27.02 -4.17 6.70
CA MET A 1 -26.23 -3.07 6.10
C MET A 1 -24.71 -3.29 6.18
N ARG A 2 -24.10 -3.59 7.35
CA ARG A 2 -22.62 -3.71 7.47
C ARG A 2 -21.96 -4.79 6.60
N LEU A 3 -22.60 -5.95 6.39
CA LEU A 3 -22.02 -7.04 5.59
C LEU A 3 -21.97 -6.72 4.08
N VAL A 4 -23.06 -6.17 3.53
CA VAL A 4 -23.17 -5.81 2.11
C VAL A 4 -22.13 -4.75 1.74
N GLY A 5 -21.97 -3.71 2.56
CA GLY A 5 -20.97 -2.67 2.32
C GLY A 5 -19.53 -3.22 2.31
N ARG A 6 -19.20 -4.12 3.25
CA ARG A 6 -17.88 -4.78 3.29
C ARG A 6 -17.65 -5.70 2.10
N ALA A 7 -18.68 -6.41 1.66
CA ALA A 7 -18.60 -7.26 0.46
C ALA A 7 -18.36 -6.40 -0.79
N GLY A 8 -19.11 -5.31 -0.95
CA GLY A 8 -18.91 -4.36 -2.04
C GLY A 8 -17.50 -3.76 -2.06
N LEU A 9 -16.99 -3.34 -0.90
CA LEU A 9 -15.62 -2.84 -0.78
C LEU A 9 -14.57 -3.91 -1.12
N CYS A 10 -14.77 -5.15 -0.67
CA CYS A 10 -13.84 -6.24 -0.98
C CYS A 10 -13.78 -6.54 -2.48
N VAL A 11 -14.92 -6.52 -3.17
CA VAL A 11 -14.97 -6.68 -4.64
C VAL A 11 -14.23 -5.52 -5.32
N LEU A 12 -14.49 -4.28 -4.90
CA LEU A 12 -13.82 -3.10 -5.45
C LEU A 12 -12.30 -3.18 -5.29
N LEU A 13 -11.81 -3.49 -4.08
CA LEU A 13 -10.37 -3.60 -3.79
C LEU A 13 -9.73 -4.80 -4.48
N THR A 14 -10.48 -5.89 -4.70
CA THR A 14 -9.98 -7.03 -5.48
C THR A 14 -9.78 -6.62 -6.93
N TRP A 15 -10.79 -5.98 -7.54
CA TRP A 15 -10.68 -5.48 -8.90
C TRP A 15 -9.52 -4.50 -9.05
N TRP A 16 -9.46 -3.48 -8.19
CA TRP A 16 -8.42 -2.46 -8.28
C TRP A 16 -7.03 -3.02 -7.97
N GLY A 17 -6.91 -3.88 -6.96
CA GLY A 17 -5.66 -4.55 -6.62
C GLY A 17 -5.14 -5.44 -7.75
N LEU A 18 -6.02 -6.11 -8.50
CA LEU A 18 -5.65 -6.89 -9.68
C LEU A 18 -5.14 -5.99 -10.82
N VAL A 19 -5.83 -4.88 -11.10
CA VAL A 19 -5.38 -3.90 -12.10
C VAL A 19 -3.96 -3.41 -11.77
N LEU A 20 -3.73 -2.98 -10.53
CA LEU A 20 -2.41 -2.51 -10.07
C LEU A 20 -1.34 -3.61 -10.08
N SER A 21 -1.70 -4.86 -9.78
CA SER A 21 -0.74 -5.98 -9.72
C SER A 21 -0.37 -6.55 -11.09
N ILE A 22 -1.21 -6.34 -12.11
CA ILE A 22 -0.93 -6.76 -13.50
C ILE A 22 -0.07 -5.71 -14.21
N GLY A 23 -0.16 -4.45 -13.78
CA GLY A 23 0.67 -3.35 -14.27
C GLY A 23 2.16 -3.63 -14.15
N SER A 24 2.92 -3.23 -15.16
CA SER A 24 4.39 -3.28 -15.13
C SER A 24 4.96 -2.14 -14.29
N ILE A 25 6.15 -2.34 -13.72
CA ILE A 25 6.88 -1.29 -12.99
C ILE A 25 7.08 -0.05 -13.87
N GLU A 26 7.42 -0.22 -15.15
CA GLU A 26 7.64 0.87 -16.10
C GLU A 26 6.35 1.63 -16.45
N GLY A 27 5.18 0.98 -16.29
CA GLY A 27 3.89 1.60 -16.57
C GLY A 27 3.47 2.62 -15.51
N ASN A 28 4.05 2.54 -14.30
CA ASN A 28 3.76 3.44 -13.19
C ASN A 28 2.26 3.54 -12.82
N ASP A 29 1.47 2.49 -13.05
CA ASP A 29 0.01 2.54 -12.86
C ASP A 29 -0.41 2.94 -11.43
N ALA A 30 0.38 2.56 -10.42
CA ALA A 30 0.16 2.95 -9.03
C ALA A 30 0.50 4.43 -8.80
N GLY A 31 1.61 4.93 -9.33
CA GLY A 31 2.02 6.33 -9.23
C GLY A 31 1.13 7.30 -10.02
N GLU A 32 0.48 6.83 -11.07
CA GLU A 32 -0.54 7.60 -11.81
C GLU A 32 -1.95 7.45 -11.22
N SER A 33 -2.10 6.68 -10.14
CA SER A 33 -3.40 6.41 -9.54
C SER A 33 -3.87 7.54 -8.63
N PHE A 34 -5.17 7.59 -8.39
CA PHE A 34 -5.74 8.49 -7.37
C PHE A 34 -5.11 8.27 -5.97
N LEU A 35 -4.71 7.04 -5.64
CA LEU A 35 -4.20 6.74 -4.30
C LEU A 35 -2.79 7.28 -4.08
N HIS A 36 -1.98 7.40 -5.14
CA HIS A 36 -0.70 8.10 -5.09
C HIS A 36 -0.86 9.53 -4.57
N HIS A 37 -1.88 10.26 -5.03
CA HIS A 37 -2.17 11.61 -4.51
C HIS A 37 -2.55 11.65 -3.03
N VAL A 38 -3.08 10.54 -2.50
CA VAL A 38 -3.35 10.38 -1.06
C VAL A 38 -2.07 10.02 -0.29
N ASN A 39 -1.14 9.29 -0.91
CA ASN A 39 0.15 8.93 -0.34
C ASN A 39 1.09 10.14 -0.22
N LEU A 40 1.09 11.05 -1.21
CA LEU A 40 2.00 12.19 -1.32
C LEU A 40 2.10 13.07 -0.05
N PRO A 41 1.01 13.50 0.62
CA PRO A 41 1.12 14.26 1.85
C PRO A 41 1.88 13.53 2.96
N PHE A 42 1.75 12.20 3.03
CA PHE A 42 2.48 11.38 4.00
C PHE A 42 3.94 11.17 3.58
N HIS A 43 4.22 11.14 2.29
CA HIS A 43 5.59 11.17 1.75
C HIS A 43 6.30 12.47 2.18
N GLU A 44 5.72 13.62 1.86
CA GLU A 44 6.32 14.92 2.20
C GLU A 44 6.46 15.12 3.73
N ALA A 45 5.43 14.73 4.49
CA ALA A 45 5.50 14.76 5.95
C ALA A 45 6.60 13.83 6.50
N GLY A 46 6.84 12.71 5.82
CA GLY A 46 7.89 11.76 6.12
C GLY A 46 9.28 12.39 6.06
N HIS A 47 9.59 13.19 5.02
CA HIS A 47 10.86 13.93 4.97
C HIS A 47 11.05 14.82 6.20
N LEU A 48 10.02 15.58 6.59
CA LEU A 48 10.07 16.46 7.76
C LEU A 48 10.23 15.68 9.07
N LEU A 49 9.50 14.57 9.22
CA LEU A 49 9.55 13.73 10.41
C LEU A 49 10.93 13.09 10.60
N PHE A 50 11.56 12.66 9.49
CA PHE A 50 12.83 11.95 9.54
C PHE A 50 14.08 12.84 9.38
N MET A 51 13.89 14.12 9.03
CA MET A 51 14.98 15.12 8.93
C MET A 51 15.94 15.15 10.13
N PRO A 52 15.49 15.08 11.41
CA PRO A 52 16.38 15.13 12.56
C PRO A 52 17.34 13.93 12.68
N PHE A 53 17.09 12.84 11.95
CA PHE A 53 17.88 11.61 12.02
C PHE A 53 18.96 11.50 10.93
N GLY A 54 19.20 12.59 10.20
CA GLY A 54 20.24 12.69 9.18
C GLY A 54 19.74 12.46 7.77
N GLN A 55 20.61 12.76 6.79
CA GLN A 55 20.22 12.90 5.38
C GLN A 55 19.69 11.60 4.76
N LEU A 56 20.28 10.45 5.08
CA LEU A 56 19.82 9.16 4.56
C LEU A 56 18.37 8.88 5.00
N LEU A 57 18.07 9.11 6.29
CA LEU A 57 16.73 8.91 6.82
C LEU A 57 15.76 10.00 6.38
N MET A 58 16.23 11.23 6.17
CA MET A 58 15.43 12.29 5.57
C MET A 58 14.92 11.87 4.19
N PHE A 59 15.80 11.42 3.27
CA PHE A 59 15.39 10.94 1.94
C PHE A 59 14.52 9.69 2.02
N ALA A 60 14.89 8.71 2.85
CA ALA A 60 14.05 7.53 3.07
C ALA A 60 12.70 7.87 3.71
N GLY A 61 12.63 9.02 4.40
CA GLY A 61 11.48 9.53 5.11
C GLY A 61 10.23 9.61 4.25
N GLY A 62 10.38 9.97 2.97
CA GLY A 62 9.29 9.96 2.00
C GLY A 62 8.56 8.63 1.93
N SER A 63 9.24 7.62 1.38
CA SER A 63 8.70 6.26 1.26
C SER A 63 8.32 5.65 2.62
N LEU A 64 9.07 5.94 3.69
CA LEU A 64 8.73 5.48 5.04
C LEU A 64 7.42 6.10 5.56
N GLY A 65 7.20 7.39 5.34
CA GLY A 65 6.01 8.11 5.80
C GLY A 65 4.73 7.58 5.16
N GLN A 66 4.75 7.42 3.83
CA GLN A 66 3.60 6.90 3.10
C GLN A 66 3.27 5.44 3.43
N VAL A 67 4.25 4.61 3.81
CA VAL A 67 4.01 3.24 4.30
C VAL A 67 3.60 3.21 5.77
N LEU A 68 4.17 4.08 6.60
CA LEU A 68 3.92 4.09 8.05
C LEU A 68 2.47 4.48 8.35
N MET A 69 1.89 5.42 7.62
CA MET A 69 0.50 5.84 7.83
C MET A 69 -0.52 4.71 7.69
N PRO A 70 -0.59 3.93 6.59
CA PRO A 70 -1.48 2.78 6.49
C PRO A 70 -1.17 1.69 7.53
N LEU A 71 0.09 1.51 7.95
CA LEU A 71 0.44 0.61 9.06
C LEU A 71 -0.16 1.08 10.39
N ILE A 72 -0.11 2.38 10.70
CA ILE A 72 -0.76 2.96 11.87
C ILE A 72 -2.28 2.75 11.81
N CYS A 73 -2.89 2.96 10.64
CA CYS A 73 -4.30 2.67 10.41
C CYS A 73 -4.62 1.20 10.66
N ALA A 74 -3.82 0.27 10.11
CA ALA A 74 -4.01 -1.17 10.31
C ALA A 74 -3.94 -1.56 11.78
N GLY A 75 -2.91 -1.09 12.50
CA GLY A 75 -2.74 -1.35 13.93
C GLY A 75 -3.86 -0.75 14.78
N THR A 76 -4.28 0.48 14.48
CA THR A 76 -5.38 1.16 15.18
C THR A 76 -6.70 0.43 14.96
N LEU A 77 -7.00 0.07 13.71
CA LEU A 77 -8.23 -0.65 13.37
C LEU A 77 -8.26 -2.02 14.06
N LEU A 78 -7.15 -2.75 14.05
CA LEU A 78 -7.06 -4.07 14.67
C LEU A 78 -7.15 -4.02 16.19
N ILE A 79 -6.37 -3.14 16.83
CA ILE A 79 -6.17 -3.17 18.29
C ILE A 79 -7.21 -2.30 19.01
N ARG A 80 -7.41 -1.06 18.55
CA ARG A 80 -8.25 -0.08 19.25
C ARG A 80 -9.72 -0.23 18.88
N THR A 81 -10.01 -0.36 17.58
CA THR A 81 -11.41 -0.44 17.10
C THR A 81 -11.94 -1.87 17.02
N ARG A 82 -11.05 -2.87 17.11
CA ARG A 82 -11.36 -4.30 16.91
C ARG A 82 -12.07 -4.58 15.58
N ASP A 83 -11.68 -3.87 14.53
CA ASP A 83 -12.15 -4.09 13.17
C ASP A 83 -11.08 -4.77 12.29
N PRO A 84 -11.01 -6.11 12.31
CA PRO A 84 -10.02 -6.84 11.51
C PRO A 84 -10.27 -6.70 10.01
N PHE A 85 -11.51 -6.42 9.57
CA PHE A 85 -11.78 -6.20 8.15
C PHE A 85 -11.21 -4.84 7.72
N GLY A 86 -11.43 -3.79 8.49
CA GLY A 86 -10.78 -2.49 8.26
C GLY A 86 -9.25 -2.60 8.27
N ALA A 87 -8.68 -3.38 9.17
CA ALA A 87 -7.24 -3.63 9.20
C ALA A 87 -6.74 -4.32 7.91
N SER A 88 -7.50 -5.28 7.36
CA SER A 88 -7.16 -5.90 6.07
C SER A 88 -7.17 -4.90 4.90
N VAL A 89 -8.09 -3.92 4.91
CA VAL A 89 -8.12 -2.83 3.94
C VAL A 89 -6.91 -1.90 4.09
N ALA A 90 -6.51 -1.59 5.33
CA ALA A 90 -5.31 -0.80 5.57
C ALA A 90 -4.03 -1.54 5.13
N LEU A 91 -3.95 -2.87 5.28
CA LEU A 91 -2.84 -3.65 4.73
C LEU A 91 -2.84 -3.70 3.19
N TRP A 92 -4.01 -3.68 2.56
CA TRP A 92 -4.12 -3.51 1.11
C TRP A 92 -3.52 -2.16 0.68
N TRP A 93 -3.73 -1.10 1.46
CA TRP A 93 -3.12 0.21 1.22
C TRP A 93 -1.59 0.21 1.44
N VAL A 94 -1.07 -0.56 2.41
CA VAL A 94 0.38 -0.79 2.53
C VAL A 94 0.93 -1.47 1.27
N ALA A 95 0.23 -2.48 0.76
CA ALA A 95 0.64 -3.20 -0.44
C ALA A 95 0.65 -2.29 -1.67
N GLU A 96 -0.36 -1.41 -1.80
CA GLU A 96 -0.40 -0.41 -2.87
C GLU A 96 0.79 0.54 -2.80
N ASN A 97 1.17 1.00 -1.61
CA ASN A 97 2.37 1.82 -1.44
C ASN A 97 3.65 1.13 -1.94
N CYS A 98 3.77 -0.20 -1.81
CA CYS A 98 4.90 -0.92 -2.39
C CYS A 98 4.85 -0.88 -3.93
N LEU A 99 3.68 -1.00 -4.54
CA LEU A 99 3.51 -0.91 -5.99
C LEU A 99 3.80 0.52 -6.50
N ASP A 100 3.44 1.53 -5.73
CA ASP A 100 3.68 2.96 -5.98
C ASP A 100 5.17 3.33 -5.87
N ILE A 101 5.87 2.78 -4.87
CA ILE A 101 7.31 3.04 -4.67
C ILE A 101 8.18 2.34 -5.71
N ALA A 102 7.78 1.18 -6.23
CA ALA A 102 8.64 0.38 -7.09
C ALA A 102 9.10 1.12 -8.38
N PRO A 103 8.23 1.78 -9.16
CA PRO A 103 8.64 2.62 -10.29
C PRO A 103 9.60 3.73 -9.88
N TYR A 104 9.36 4.36 -8.73
CA TYR A 104 10.23 5.42 -8.20
C TYR A 104 11.62 4.92 -7.82
N VAL A 105 11.74 3.68 -7.31
CA VAL A 105 13.05 3.04 -7.12
C VAL A 105 13.68 2.67 -8.47
N ASN A 106 12.87 2.16 -9.40
CA ASN A 106 13.31 1.74 -10.73
C ASN A 106 13.92 2.89 -11.53
N ASP A 107 13.42 4.10 -11.29
CA ASP A 107 13.84 5.33 -11.95
C ASP A 107 15.11 5.95 -11.36
N ALA A 108 15.66 5.40 -10.26
CA ALA A 108 16.75 6.03 -9.51
C ALA A 108 18.00 6.37 -10.34
N ARG A 109 18.27 5.67 -11.45
CA ARG A 109 19.35 6.03 -12.40
C ARG A 109 18.87 6.84 -13.60
N SER A 110 17.67 6.57 -14.10
CA SER A 110 17.13 7.23 -15.28
C SER A 110 16.67 8.65 -14.97
N LEU A 111 16.09 8.90 -13.80
CA LEU A 111 15.57 10.20 -13.35
C LEU A 111 14.53 10.78 -14.33
N GLU A 112 13.70 9.94 -14.94
CA GLU A 112 12.73 10.30 -15.98
C GLU A 112 11.32 10.52 -15.44
N LEU A 113 11.00 10.04 -14.24
CA LEU A 113 9.69 10.27 -13.65
C LEU A 113 9.49 11.76 -13.34
N VAL A 114 8.30 12.25 -13.67
CA VAL A 114 7.86 13.59 -13.29
C VAL A 114 7.54 13.57 -11.79
N LEU A 115 8.26 14.38 -11.04
CA LEU A 115 8.16 14.49 -9.58
C LEU A 115 7.05 15.45 -9.16
N LEU A 116 6.82 15.51 -7.86
CA LEU A 116 6.01 16.55 -7.25
C LEU A 116 6.61 17.93 -7.58
N GLY A 117 5.81 18.77 -8.25
CA GLY A 117 6.26 20.07 -8.77
C GLY A 117 6.39 20.15 -10.29
N GLY A 118 6.20 19.03 -11.00
CA GLY A 118 6.11 19.00 -12.47
C GLY A 118 7.47 19.01 -13.18
N VAL A 119 8.53 18.63 -12.48
CA VAL A 119 9.91 18.52 -12.99
C VAL A 119 10.43 17.10 -12.79
N THR A 120 11.39 16.67 -13.59
CA THR A 120 12.05 15.37 -13.45
C THR A 120 13.27 15.44 -12.55
N GLY A 121 13.75 14.27 -12.08
CA GLY A 121 15.00 14.20 -11.32
C GLY A 121 16.24 14.68 -12.08
N LYS A 122 16.20 14.69 -13.43
CA LYS A 122 17.27 15.26 -14.27
C LYS A 122 17.34 16.79 -14.19
N GLU A 123 16.22 17.42 -13.86
CA GLU A 123 16.09 18.89 -13.76
C GLU A 123 16.39 19.40 -12.35
N THR A 124 16.64 18.49 -11.41
CA THR A 124 16.97 18.75 -10.00
C THR A 124 18.27 18.01 -9.61
N ASP A 125 18.65 18.07 -8.33
CA ASP A 125 19.76 17.27 -7.78
C ASP A 125 19.37 15.78 -7.58
N GLY A 126 18.60 15.21 -8.52
CA GLY A 126 18.00 13.88 -8.40
C GLY A 126 16.73 13.87 -7.54
N HIS A 127 16.33 12.67 -7.12
CA HIS A 127 15.18 12.41 -6.26
C HIS A 127 15.58 11.45 -5.11
N ASP A 128 14.64 11.11 -4.22
CA ASP A 128 14.96 10.39 -2.96
C ASP A 128 15.74 9.11 -3.18
N TRP A 129 15.23 8.21 -4.04
CA TRP A 129 15.85 6.91 -4.29
C TRP A 129 17.19 7.01 -5.04
N ASN A 130 17.38 8.03 -5.89
CA ASN A 130 18.71 8.31 -6.45
C ASN A 130 19.70 8.65 -5.33
N ASN A 131 19.32 9.54 -4.42
CA ASN A 131 20.16 9.95 -3.30
C ASN A 131 20.44 8.80 -2.32
N ILE A 132 19.41 8.06 -1.91
CA ILE A 132 19.52 6.89 -1.02
C ILE A 132 20.49 5.87 -1.62
N LEU A 133 20.29 5.46 -2.87
CA LEU A 133 21.12 4.42 -3.48
C LEU A 133 22.54 4.92 -3.77
N THR A 134 22.72 6.21 -4.06
CA THR A 134 24.05 6.82 -4.21
C THR A 134 24.82 6.81 -2.89
N MET A 135 24.18 7.23 -1.79
CA MET A 135 24.79 7.22 -0.45
C MET A 135 25.17 5.82 0.02
N LEU A 136 24.42 4.80 -0.40
CA LEU A 136 24.69 3.40 -0.08
C LEU A 136 25.68 2.73 -1.05
N GLY A 137 26.04 3.38 -2.17
CA GLY A 137 26.83 2.76 -3.25
C GLY A 137 26.09 1.62 -3.98
N TRP A 138 24.76 1.67 -3.99
CA TRP A 138 23.86 0.62 -4.48
C TRP A 138 23.07 1.04 -5.73
N LEU A 139 23.46 2.13 -6.38
CA LEU A 139 22.73 2.70 -7.52
C LEU A 139 22.51 1.68 -8.66
N GLN A 140 23.46 0.77 -8.88
CA GLN A 140 23.38 -0.35 -9.83
C GLN A 140 22.33 -1.43 -9.50
N HIS A 141 21.70 -1.37 -8.32
CA HIS A 141 20.73 -2.35 -7.83
C HIS A 141 19.29 -1.84 -7.88
N ASP A 142 19.05 -0.62 -8.34
CA ASP A 142 17.74 0.03 -8.49
C ASP A 142 16.66 -0.91 -9.08
N HIS A 143 16.88 -1.51 -10.26
CA HIS A 143 15.89 -2.38 -10.89
C HIS A 143 15.61 -3.66 -10.08
N ARG A 144 16.63 -4.24 -9.44
CA ARG A 144 16.45 -5.44 -8.61
C ARG A 144 15.68 -5.13 -7.33
N LEU A 145 15.96 -3.97 -6.74
CA LEU A 145 15.23 -3.49 -5.56
C LEU A 145 13.78 -3.14 -5.92
N ALA A 146 13.57 -2.44 -7.04
CA ALA A 146 12.24 -2.15 -7.57
C ALA A 146 11.42 -3.43 -7.76
N GLN A 147 12.00 -4.46 -8.40
CA GLN A 147 11.36 -5.76 -8.56
C GLN A 147 11.03 -6.41 -7.21
N ALA A 148 11.97 -6.41 -6.26
CA ALA A 148 11.74 -6.98 -4.93
C ALA A 148 10.59 -6.28 -4.18
N ILE A 149 10.55 -4.94 -4.24
CA ILE A 149 9.50 -4.13 -3.63
C ILE A 149 8.16 -4.39 -4.32
N HIS A 150 8.13 -4.41 -5.65
CA HIS A 150 6.93 -4.68 -6.44
C HIS A 150 6.33 -6.06 -6.13
N TYR A 151 7.14 -7.12 -6.16
CA TYR A 151 6.66 -8.47 -5.82
C TYR A 151 6.23 -8.60 -4.36
N THR A 152 6.90 -7.91 -3.44
CA THR A 152 6.46 -7.83 -2.04
C THR A 152 5.08 -7.17 -1.95
N GLY A 153 4.86 -6.09 -2.70
CA GLY A 153 3.57 -5.44 -2.86
C GLY A 153 2.50 -6.41 -3.35
N ILE A 154 2.73 -7.12 -4.45
CA ILE A 154 1.78 -8.10 -5.01
C ILE A 154 1.42 -9.19 -3.98
N VAL A 155 2.42 -9.76 -3.30
CA VAL A 155 2.18 -10.81 -2.30
C VAL A 155 1.36 -10.25 -1.12
N LEU A 156 1.73 -9.08 -0.61
CA LEU A 156 1.00 -8.43 0.49
C LEU A 156 -0.43 -8.06 0.08
N MET A 157 -0.62 -7.63 -1.17
CA MET A 157 -1.92 -7.34 -1.77
C MET A 157 -2.79 -8.59 -1.75
N GLY A 158 -2.29 -9.71 -2.27
CA GLY A 158 -3.01 -10.99 -2.26
C GLY A 158 -3.35 -11.46 -0.86
N LEU A 159 -2.41 -11.36 0.09
CA LEU A 159 -2.63 -11.77 1.49
C LEU A 159 -3.68 -10.91 2.19
N SER A 160 -3.66 -9.59 1.97
CA SER A 160 -4.64 -8.67 2.56
C SER A 160 -6.05 -8.93 2.03
N LEU A 161 -6.20 -9.14 0.71
CA LEU A 161 -7.48 -9.49 0.08
C LEU A 161 -8.00 -10.85 0.57
N LEU A 162 -7.12 -11.86 0.64
CA LEU A 162 -7.47 -13.18 1.16
C LEU A 162 -7.97 -13.07 2.61
N TRP A 163 -7.28 -12.30 3.44
CA TRP A 163 -7.70 -12.10 4.83
C TRP A 163 -9.06 -11.43 4.93
N GLY A 164 -9.29 -10.35 4.17
CA GLY A 164 -10.59 -9.66 4.09
C GLY A 164 -11.73 -10.59 3.62
N ALA A 165 -11.47 -11.41 2.60
CA ALA A 165 -12.44 -12.38 2.08
C ALA A 165 -12.77 -13.48 3.10
N VAL A 166 -11.77 -14.03 3.80
CA VAL A 166 -11.98 -15.02 4.87
C VAL A 166 -12.83 -14.43 6.01
N LEU A 167 -12.58 -13.18 6.40
CA LEU A 167 -13.37 -12.49 7.42
C LEU A 167 -14.83 -12.29 6.98
N LEU A 168 -15.05 -11.93 5.71
CA LEU A 168 -16.39 -11.80 5.14
C LEU A 168 -17.16 -13.12 5.13
N VAL A 169 -16.53 -14.21 4.69
CA VAL A 169 -17.15 -15.55 4.69
C VAL A 169 -17.53 -15.97 6.11
N ARG A 170 -16.63 -15.74 7.09
CA ARG A 170 -16.92 -16.03 8.51
C ARG A 170 -18.10 -15.21 9.04
N HIS A 171 -18.19 -13.93 8.66
CA HIS A 171 -19.29 -13.07 9.07
C HIS A 171 -20.62 -13.51 8.44
N TYR A 172 -20.62 -13.87 7.15
CA TYR A 172 -21.79 -14.36 6.45
C TYR A 172 -22.33 -15.67 7.06
N ARG A 173 -21.45 -16.65 7.34
CA ARG A 173 -21.85 -17.91 7.99
C ARG A 173 -22.50 -17.71 9.35
N ARG A 174 -21.95 -16.79 10.16
CA ARG A 174 -22.55 -16.41 11.46
C ARG A 174 -23.91 -15.77 11.28
N TYR A 175 -24.06 -14.88 10.31
CA TYR A 175 -25.34 -14.24 10.00
C TYR A 175 -26.40 -15.28 9.63
N GLN A 176 -26.08 -16.22 8.72
CA GLN A 176 -27.00 -17.29 8.33
C GLN A 176 -27.45 -18.16 9.52
N ALA A 177 -26.51 -18.54 10.40
CA ALA A 177 -26.81 -19.36 11.57
C ALA A 177 -27.78 -18.66 12.56
N MET A 178 -27.81 -17.33 12.59
CA MET A 178 -28.74 -16.57 13.44
C MET A 178 -30.12 -16.36 12.80
N THR A 179 -30.21 -16.39 11.46
CA THR A 179 -31.44 -16.03 10.72
C THR A 179 -32.25 -17.22 10.22
N VAL A 180 -31.64 -18.41 10.10
CA VAL A 180 -32.33 -19.63 9.67
C VAL A 180 -32.61 -20.49 10.89
N PRO A 181 -33.89 -20.70 11.30
CA PRO A 181 -34.22 -21.56 12.42
C PRO A 181 -33.78 -23.00 12.13
N SER A 182 -33.28 -23.71 13.15
CA SER A 182 -33.08 -25.16 13.07
C SER A 182 -34.43 -25.83 12.74
N PRO A 183 -34.48 -26.81 11.82
CA PRO A 183 -35.71 -27.55 11.47
C PRO A 183 -36.43 -28.16 12.68
N ASP A 184 -35.69 -28.33 13.77
CA ASP A 184 -36.01 -29.02 15.00
C ASP A 184 -36.60 -28.09 16.09
N GLY A 185 -36.73 -26.78 15.82
CA GLY A 185 -37.39 -25.83 16.72
C GLY A 185 -36.67 -25.57 18.05
N ARG A 186 -35.43 -26.05 18.21
CA ARG A 186 -34.63 -25.78 19.41
C ARG A 186 -33.89 -24.46 19.22
N VAL A 187 -34.22 -23.47 20.06
CA VAL A 187 -33.44 -22.24 20.18
C VAL A 187 -32.08 -22.61 20.78
N SER A 188 -31.00 -22.27 20.09
CA SER A 188 -29.61 -22.42 20.55
C SER A 188 -29.25 -21.38 21.61
#